data_AF-A0AAN6M814-F1
#
_entry.id   AF-A0AAN6M814-F1
#
_cell.length_a   1.000
_cell.length_b   1.000
_cell.length_c   1.000
_cell.angle_alpha   90.00
_cell.angle_beta   90.00
_cell.angle_gamma   90.00
#
_symmetry.space_group_name_H-M   'P 1'
#
loop_
_entity.id
_entity.type
_entity.pdbx_description
1 polymer ?
#
loop_
_entity_poly.entity_id
_entity_poly.type
_entity_poly.pdbx_seq_one_letter_code
_entity_poly.pdbx_strand_id
1 'polypeptide(L)'
;MADPVAIAAAISGLLPLVRENFALIVDAFVSSREWRFCLGRAELEQTIFQSWDQSWTESDATLDQAFSKFAAKSPLTARGLLQQLVLLLRTLSDPTKVQREFGLTFRNGHLHTGVDIARETKYACAFLDGIDARFSTRDLDVFEENRRRHMSFLKQVHFTVTGSQPNLDDLFVRLDEFNRTVQLTTPSELRQLADRKVLELMVRDAVKDADRTRRLEDAVAKLAKESIDQGAKEMYDDLSKLANFRMAIQAANPSDVPRKKIFAIEDFSFDTPYYLDNNTTLARLFDYPTKYQSRLVLVEWVSLTRGTSPAAVLETMDETKVTWYILHAEKPQRILLPATIGLILDHTSSRSIGFVYQLPHHIRGNLPTRPVASRDGQPGGARVVLSPKAIAAQRLPTSLRQLIQKKEPGGLDLGIRFKLAKKLLDAVHLMHAAGFTHRNIHPDNILLFPARFPDRNEPDPSNLDYDNPIIVGFHDARLEIEFTPSTDPVPWTQPTGLKPILKHPNRAKPVVIDCYRHPDQRLAPEAPFRRQHDLYGVGCVLLELGLWDTLDNLSGREIAARAPEVGGAGRVDKEGVWLDAEVVKKAARGLDVTMGSVYAEVTRRCLSVNPIKGDVLDFERQLASAMAEIWA
;
A
#
# COMPACT_ATOMS: atom_id res chain seq x y z
N MET A 1 -3.66 -41.24 15.14
CA MET A 1 -3.53 -39.78 15.00
C MET A 1 -4.89 -39.23 14.61
N ALA A 2 -5.24 -38.02 15.02
CA ALA A 2 -6.47 -37.37 14.57
C ALA A 2 -6.54 -37.37 13.04
N ASP A 3 -7.68 -37.77 12.49
CA ASP A 3 -7.95 -37.80 11.05
C ASP A 3 -7.87 -36.35 10.50
N PRO A 4 -7.16 -36.09 9.37
CA PRO A 4 -7.16 -34.79 8.69
C PRO A 4 -8.56 -34.15 8.55
N VAL A 5 -9.59 -34.96 8.32
CA VAL A 5 -10.99 -34.48 8.22
C VAL A 5 -11.47 -33.89 9.56
N ALA A 6 -11.20 -34.58 10.66
CA ALA A 6 -11.56 -34.10 11.99
C ALA A 6 -10.79 -32.83 12.36
N ILE A 7 -9.49 -32.78 12.04
CA ILE A 7 -8.65 -31.59 12.28
C ILE A 7 -9.20 -30.38 11.53
N ALA A 8 -9.51 -30.53 10.24
CA ALA A 8 -10.06 -29.45 9.42
C ALA A 8 -11.40 -28.93 9.96
N ALA A 9 -12.33 -29.84 10.28
CA ALA A 9 -13.63 -29.49 10.84
C ALA A 9 -13.50 -28.77 12.19
N ALA A 10 -12.58 -29.21 13.05
CA ALA A 10 -12.33 -28.56 14.33
C ALA A 10 -11.74 -27.15 14.16
N ILE A 11 -10.77 -26.95 13.25
CA ILE A 11 -10.21 -25.63 12.96
C ILE A 11 -11.32 -24.68 12.50
N SER A 12 -12.06 -25.05 11.45
CA SER A 12 -13.17 -24.25 10.93
C SER A 12 -14.22 -23.93 12.01
N GLY A 13 -14.55 -24.90 12.86
CA GLY A 13 -15.53 -24.73 13.93
C GLY A 13 -15.04 -23.83 15.08
N LEU A 14 -13.75 -23.83 15.41
CA LEU A 14 -13.21 -23.01 16.49
C LEU A 14 -12.98 -21.55 16.09
N LEU A 15 -12.75 -21.25 14.81
CA LEU A 15 -12.50 -19.87 14.34
C LEU A 15 -13.58 -18.86 14.75
N PRO A 16 -14.90 -19.15 14.62
CA PRO A 16 -15.94 -18.27 15.13
C PRO A 16 -15.81 -17.95 16.63
N LEU A 17 -15.43 -18.93 17.47
CA LEU A 17 -15.23 -18.69 18.91
C LEU A 17 -14.05 -17.75 19.15
N VAL A 18 -12.97 -17.87 18.36
CA VAL A 18 -11.82 -16.97 18.46
C VAL A 18 -12.22 -15.55 18.05
N ARG A 19 -12.97 -15.38 16.94
CA ARG A 19 -13.50 -14.08 16.51
C ARG A 19 -14.32 -13.40 17.62
N GLU A 20 -15.21 -14.15 18.26
CA GLU A 20 -16.05 -13.64 19.35
C GLU A 20 -15.19 -13.24 20.56
N ASN A 21 -14.17 -14.01 20.93
CA ASN A 21 -13.26 -13.65 22.02
C ASN A 21 -12.49 -12.35 21.73
N PHE A 22 -12.00 -12.14 20.51
CA PHE A 22 -11.40 -10.85 20.13
C PHE A 22 -12.41 -9.70 20.25
N ALA A 23 -13.67 -9.92 19.84
CA ALA A 23 -14.72 -8.90 19.99
C ALA A 23 -14.97 -8.55 21.47
N LEU A 24 -15.09 -9.55 22.35
CA LEU A 24 -15.24 -9.35 23.80
C LEU A 24 -14.05 -8.58 24.41
N ILE A 25 -12.83 -8.83 23.94
CA ILE A 25 -11.63 -8.12 24.39
C ILE A 25 -11.67 -6.65 23.93
N VAL A 26 -12.04 -6.38 22.68
CA VAL A 26 -12.21 -5.00 22.18
C VAL A 26 -13.28 -4.28 23.00
N ASP A 27 -14.45 -4.90 23.19
CA ASP A 27 -15.58 -4.34 23.93
C ASP A 27 -15.23 -3.99 25.38
N ALA A 28 -14.31 -4.73 26.00
CA ALA A 28 -13.82 -4.47 27.36
C ALA A 28 -13.24 -3.06 27.55
N PHE A 29 -12.73 -2.45 26.47
CA PHE A 29 -12.04 -1.17 26.50
C PHE A 29 -12.83 -0.01 25.87
N VAL A 30 -13.91 -0.29 25.13
CA VAL A 30 -14.69 0.73 24.40
C VAL A 30 -15.29 1.79 25.33
N SER A 31 -15.76 1.39 26.52
CA SER A 31 -16.52 2.27 27.41
C SER A 31 -15.68 3.30 28.19
N SER A 32 -14.35 3.18 28.20
CA SER A 32 -13.48 4.07 29.00
C SER A 32 -12.38 4.72 28.17
N ARG A 33 -12.27 6.05 28.30
CA ARG A 33 -11.17 6.81 27.69
C ARG A 33 -9.81 6.47 28.28
N GLU A 34 -9.77 5.99 29.52
CA GLU A 34 -8.55 5.54 30.20
C GLU A 34 -7.86 4.41 29.41
N TRP A 35 -8.66 3.51 28.84
CA TRP A 35 -8.17 2.34 28.13
C TRP A 35 -8.01 2.56 26.62
N ARG A 36 -7.99 3.81 26.14
CA ARG A 36 -7.92 4.11 24.69
C ARG A 36 -6.72 3.45 24.00
N PHE A 37 -5.56 3.43 24.65
CA PHE A 37 -4.37 2.77 24.10
C PHE A 37 -4.53 1.24 24.04
N CYS A 38 -5.13 0.64 25.08
CA CYS A 38 -5.43 -0.79 25.11
C CYS A 38 -6.49 -1.16 24.06
N LEU A 39 -7.49 -0.30 23.85
CA LEU A 39 -8.46 -0.45 22.76
C LEU A 39 -7.77 -0.49 21.40
N GLY A 40 -6.85 0.44 21.12
CA GLY A 40 -6.07 0.43 19.88
C GLY A 40 -5.23 -0.84 19.69
N ARG A 41 -4.60 -1.36 20.75
CA ARG A 41 -3.88 -2.64 20.72
C ARG A 41 -4.81 -3.83 20.48
N ALA A 42 -5.97 -3.86 21.14
CA ALA A 42 -6.96 -4.93 20.94
C ALA A 42 -7.49 -4.94 19.50
N GLU A 43 -7.81 -3.75 18.96
CA GLU A 43 -8.22 -3.57 17.57
C GLU A 43 -7.12 -4.01 16.60
N LEU A 44 -5.85 -3.75 16.91
CA LEU A 44 -4.71 -4.19 16.10
C LEU A 44 -4.58 -5.72 16.09
N GLU A 45 -4.56 -6.37 17.25
CA GLU A 45 -4.43 -7.83 17.34
C GLU A 45 -5.63 -8.53 16.67
N GLN A 46 -6.83 -7.97 16.83
CA GLN A 46 -8.01 -8.43 16.11
C GLN A 46 -7.85 -8.25 14.58
N THR A 47 -7.30 -7.12 14.13
CA THR A 47 -7.07 -6.85 12.70
C THR A 47 -6.05 -7.83 12.10
N ILE A 48 -4.96 -8.13 12.81
CA ILE A 48 -3.96 -9.13 12.41
C ILE A 48 -4.61 -10.50 12.30
N PHE A 49 -5.36 -10.94 13.31
CA PHE A 49 -6.08 -12.21 13.26
C PHE A 49 -7.08 -12.27 12.09
N GLN A 50 -7.89 -11.22 11.91
CA GLN A 50 -8.87 -11.14 10.82
C GLN A 50 -8.22 -11.21 9.44
N SER A 51 -7.05 -10.59 9.25
CA SER A 51 -6.30 -10.65 7.99
C SER A 51 -5.91 -12.09 7.65
N TRP A 52 -5.43 -12.83 8.65
CA TRP A 52 -5.02 -14.22 8.52
C TRP A 52 -6.23 -15.12 8.26
N ASP A 53 -7.29 -14.98 9.05
CA ASP A 53 -8.52 -15.76 8.93
C ASP A 53 -9.18 -15.59 7.55
N GLN A 54 -9.26 -14.36 7.04
CA GLN A 54 -9.82 -14.08 5.71
C GLN A 54 -8.93 -14.58 4.56
N SER A 55 -7.62 -14.75 4.75
CA SER A 55 -6.71 -15.26 3.71
C SER A 55 -7.07 -16.70 3.28
N TRP A 56 -7.68 -17.49 4.17
CA TRP A 56 -8.12 -18.86 3.88
C TRP A 56 -9.33 -18.95 2.93
N THR A 57 -10.05 -17.85 2.72
CA THR A 57 -11.30 -17.80 1.92
C THR A 57 -11.15 -17.13 0.56
N GLU A 58 -9.96 -16.68 0.16
CA GLU A 58 -9.81 -15.89 -1.08
C GLU A 58 -9.88 -16.70 -2.39
N SER A 59 -9.89 -18.03 -2.34
CA SER A 59 -9.75 -18.92 -3.52
C SER A 59 -11.06 -19.57 -4.00
N ASP A 60 -12.22 -18.93 -3.78
CA ASP A 60 -13.58 -19.47 -4.01
C ASP A 60 -13.90 -20.79 -3.27
N ALA A 61 -12.95 -21.30 -2.49
CA ALA A 61 -13.13 -22.47 -1.64
C ALA A 61 -13.79 -22.08 -0.31
N THR A 62 -14.67 -22.94 0.20
CA THR A 62 -15.16 -22.77 1.59
C THR A 62 -14.01 -22.99 2.57
N LEU A 63 -14.10 -22.40 3.78
CA LEU A 63 -13.12 -22.63 4.85
C LEU A 63 -12.85 -24.13 5.08
N ASP A 64 -13.92 -24.93 5.11
CA ASP A 64 -13.82 -26.38 5.27
C ASP A 64 -13.03 -27.05 4.16
N GLN A 65 -13.22 -26.63 2.90
CA GLN A 65 -12.45 -27.15 1.78
C GLN A 65 -10.97 -26.73 1.87
N ALA A 66 -10.70 -25.47 2.23
CA ALA A 66 -9.34 -24.96 2.36
C ALA A 66 -8.57 -25.69 3.47
N PHE A 67 -9.14 -25.82 4.66
CA PHE A 67 -8.52 -26.54 5.77
C PHE A 67 -8.46 -28.05 5.54
N SER A 68 -9.43 -28.65 4.83
CA SER A 68 -9.37 -30.07 4.47
C SER A 68 -8.18 -30.35 3.54
N LYS A 69 -7.97 -29.51 2.52
CA LYS A 69 -6.80 -29.61 1.62
C LYS A 69 -5.50 -29.41 2.40
N PHE A 70 -5.45 -28.42 3.30
CA PHE A 70 -4.27 -28.14 4.12
C PHE A 70 -3.95 -29.28 5.09
N ALA A 71 -4.93 -29.80 5.82
CA ALA A 71 -4.75 -30.90 6.76
C ALA A 71 -4.37 -32.20 6.04
N ALA A 72 -4.87 -32.44 4.83
CA ALA A 72 -4.47 -33.58 4.01
C ALA A 72 -3.00 -33.45 3.54
N LYS A 73 -2.57 -32.24 3.13
CA LYS A 73 -1.19 -31.98 2.67
C LYS A 73 -0.18 -31.98 3.81
N SER A 74 -0.54 -31.39 4.95
CA SER A 74 0.37 -31.11 6.08
C SER A 74 -0.33 -31.37 7.43
N PRO A 75 -0.62 -32.63 7.79
CA PRO A 75 -1.44 -32.97 8.96
C PRO A 75 -0.82 -32.55 10.30
N LEU A 76 0.51 -32.59 10.43
CA LEU A 76 1.21 -32.17 11.65
C LEU A 76 1.11 -30.66 11.86
N THR A 77 1.28 -29.88 10.80
CA THR A 77 1.16 -28.41 10.86
C THR A 77 -0.28 -27.99 11.13
N ALA A 78 -1.26 -28.64 10.48
CA ALA A 78 -2.67 -28.41 10.75
C ALA A 78 -3.05 -28.74 12.20
N ARG A 79 -2.50 -29.83 12.75
CA ARG A 79 -2.66 -30.15 14.17
C ARG A 79 -2.03 -29.10 15.08
N GLY A 80 -0.85 -28.59 14.73
CA GLY A 80 -0.22 -27.49 15.45
C GLY A 80 -1.10 -26.25 15.48
N LEU A 81 -1.69 -25.88 14.34
CA LEU A 81 -2.67 -24.78 14.25
C LEU A 81 -3.88 -25.02 15.16
N LEU A 82 -4.49 -26.22 15.08
CA LEU A 82 -5.61 -26.59 15.95
C LEU A 82 -5.26 -26.44 17.44
N GLN A 83 -4.07 -26.89 17.84
CA GLN A 83 -3.59 -26.76 19.21
C GLN A 83 -3.46 -25.30 19.66
N GLN A 84 -3.02 -24.39 18.77
CA GLN A 84 -2.96 -22.96 19.09
C GLN A 84 -4.35 -22.36 19.31
N LEU A 85 -5.33 -22.71 18.47
CA LEU A 85 -6.72 -22.26 18.64
C LEU A 85 -7.30 -22.73 19.98
N VAL A 86 -7.14 -24.02 20.29
CA VAL A 86 -7.58 -24.61 21.56
C VAL A 86 -6.88 -23.94 22.74
N LEU A 87 -5.57 -23.72 22.65
CA LEU A 87 -4.79 -23.11 23.73
C LEU A 87 -5.22 -21.66 24.01
N LEU A 88 -5.45 -20.85 22.98
CA LEU A 88 -5.99 -19.50 23.16
C LEU A 88 -7.38 -19.54 23.82
N LEU A 89 -8.30 -20.33 23.29
CA LEU A 89 -9.67 -20.43 23.80
C LEU A 89 -9.68 -20.93 25.25
N ARG A 90 -8.84 -21.91 25.61
CA ARG A 90 -8.75 -22.40 27.01
C ARG A 90 -8.28 -21.30 27.95
N THR A 91 -7.34 -20.47 27.52
CA THR A 91 -6.86 -19.35 28.32
C THR A 91 -7.94 -18.28 28.48
N LEU A 92 -8.68 -17.94 27.42
CA LEU A 92 -9.71 -16.89 27.46
C LEU A 92 -11.06 -17.34 28.03
N SER A 93 -11.33 -18.65 28.10
CA SER A 93 -12.54 -19.21 28.70
C SER A 93 -12.41 -19.55 30.18
N ASP A 94 -11.19 -19.53 30.75
CA ASP A 94 -10.95 -19.82 32.16
C ASP A 94 -11.05 -18.53 33.01
N PRO A 95 -12.10 -18.36 33.83
CA PRO A 95 -12.33 -17.13 34.58
C PRO A 95 -11.20 -16.84 35.58
N THR A 96 -10.55 -17.88 36.11
CA THR A 96 -9.47 -17.70 37.08
C THR A 96 -8.19 -17.21 36.42
N LYS A 97 -7.86 -17.72 35.23
CA LYS A 97 -6.72 -17.26 34.44
C LYS A 97 -6.96 -15.86 33.91
N VAL A 98 -8.11 -15.60 33.30
CA VAL A 98 -8.45 -14.29 32.74
C VAL A 98 -8.39 -13.19 33.81
N GLN A 99 -8.84 -13.46 35.03
CA GLN A 99 -8.74 -12.51 36.13
C GLN A 99 -7.32 -12.38 36.67
N ARG A 100 -6.64 -13.50 36.94
CA ARG A 100 -5.32 -13.49 37.59
C ARG A 100 -4.21 -13.00 36.66
N GLU A 101 -4.21 -13.45 35.41
CA GLU A 101 -3.15 -13.17 34.44
C GLU A 101 -3.38 -11.83 33.74
N PHE A 102 -4.65 -11.45 33.46
CA PHE A 102 -4.95 -10.26 32.64
C PHE A 102 -5.76 -9.17 33.35
N GLY A 103 -6.27 -9.43 34.56
CA GLY A 103 -7.13 -8.46 35.27
C GLY A 103 -8.52 -8.27 34.63
N LEU A 104 -8.99 -9.21 33.81
CA LEU A 104 -10.32 -9.17 33.19
C LEU A 104 -11.30 -10.09 33.93
N THR A 105 -12.58 -9.73 33.99
CA THR A 105 -13.63 -10.62 34.54
C THR A 105 -14.83 -10.71 33.63
N PHE A 106 -15.46 -11.87 33.58
CA PHE A 106 -16.76 -12.07 32.96
C PHE A 106 -17.87 -11.34 33.72
N ARG A 107 -18.76 -10.70 32.98
CA ARG A 107 -20.01 -10.11 33.47
C ARG A 107 -21.16 -10.52 32.57
N ASN A 108 -22.35 -10.62 33.15
CA ASN A 108 -23.57 -10.89 32.39
C ASN A 108 -23.94 -9.67 31.54
N GLY A 109 -24.32 -9.92 30.29
CA GLY A 109 -24.86 -8.88 29.41
C GLY A 109 -26.16 -8.27 29.96
N HIS A 110 -26.39 -6.98 29.63
CA HIS A 110 -27.49 -6.18 30.16
C HIS A 110 -28.91 -6.69 29.81
N LEU A 111 -29.05 -7.63 28.86
CA LEU A 111 -30.33 -8.05 28.28
C LEU A 111 -30.73 -9.52 28.54
N HIS A 112 -29.91 -10.29 29.28
CA HIS A 112 -30.14 -11.72 29.47
C HIS A 112 -30.45 -12.08 30.93
N THR A 113 -31.37 -13.03 31.14
CA THR A 113 -31.56 -13.72 32.43
C THR A 113 -30.21 -14.30 32.85
N GLY A 114 -29.67 -13.87 33.99
CA GLY A 114 -28.27 -14.08 34.37
C GLY A 114 -27.76 -15.49 34.10
N VAL A 115 -26.79 -15.61 33.19
CA VAL A 115 -26.12 -16.87 32.90
C VAL A 115 -25.26 -17.25 34.10
N ASP A 116 -25.25 -18.55 34.42
CA ASP A 116 -24.33 -19.09 35.41
C ASP A 116 -22.93 -19.19 34.78
N ILE A 117 -22.16 -18.10 34.90
CA ILE A 117 -20.81 -17.97 34.33
C ILE A 117 -19.90 -19.10 34.81
N ALA A 118 -19.96 -19.47 36.10
CA ALA A 118 -19.10 -20.51 36.65
C ALA A 118 -19.41 -21.88 36.02
N ARG A 119 -20.69 -22.17 35.83
CA ARG A 119 -21.13 -23.40 35.16
C ARG A 119 -20.74 -23.41 33.69
N GLU A 120 -21.03 -22.36 32.93
CA GLU A 120 -20.76 -22.33 31.49
C GLU A 120 -19.26 -22.31 31.17
N THR A 121 -18.44 -21.59 31.93
CA THR A 121 -16.97 -21.64 31.78
C THR A 121 -16.40 -23.02 32.10
N LYS A 122 -16.93 -23.72 33.12
CA LYS A 122 -16.55 -25.11 33.40
C LYS A 122 -16.88 -26.04 32.23
N TYR A 123 -18.05 -25.86 31.59
CA TYR A 123 -18.41 -26.60 30.38
C TYR A 123 -17.48 -26.27 29.21
N ALA A 124 -17.15 -25.00 29.00
CA ALA A 124 -16.22 -24.56 27.96
C ALA A 124 -14.83 -25.17 28.15
N CYS A 125 -14.29 -25.16 29.37
CA CYS A 125 -13.01 -25.80 29.69
C CYS A 125 -13.05 -27.31 29.41
N ALA A 126 -14.08 -28.02 29.90
CA ALA A 126 -14.22 -29.46 29.65
C ALA A 126 -14.34 -29.80 28.15
N PHE A 127 -15.08 -28.99 27.40
CA PHE A 127 -15.20 -29.11 25.94
C PHE A 127 -13.85 -28.97 25.25
N LEU A 128 -13.10 -27.90 25.55
CA LEU A 128 -11.81 -27.62 24.91
C LEU A 128 -10.74 -28.64 25.32
N ASP A 129 -10.79 -29.15 26.56
CA ASP A 129 -9.91 -30.23 27.05
C ASP A 129 -10.17 -31.55 26.29
N GLY A 130 -11.39 -31.76 25.80
CA GLY A 130 -11.77 -32.91 24.99
C GLY A 130 -11.19 -32.91 23.57
N ILE A 131 -10.72 -31.76 23.07
CA ILE A 131 -10.05 -31.64 21.76
C ILE A 131 -8.57 -31.98 21.93
N ASP A 132 -8.30 -33.24 22.32
CA ASP A 132 -6.98 -33.73 22.65
C ASP A 132 -6.33 -34.51 21.49
N ALA A 133 -5.27 -35.26 21.79
CA ALA A 133 -4.56 -36.03 20.80
C ALA A 133 -5.39 -37.13 20.09
N ARG A 134 -6.48 -37.57 20.72
CA ARG A 134 -7.36 -38.67 20.32
C ARG A 134 -8.60 -38.18 19.57
N PHE A 135 -8.84 -36.87 19.51
CA PHE A 135 -9.96 -36.26 18.79
C PHE A 135 -10.06 -36.80 17.35
N SER A 136 -11.26 -37.21 16.96
CA SER A 136 -11.53 -37.94 15.71
C SER A 136 -12.87 -37.57 15.08
N THR A 137 -13.15 -38.13 13.90
CA THR A 137 -14.41 -37.90 13.19
C THR A 137 -15.64 -38.38 13.97
N ARG A 138 -15.47 -39.32 14.90
CA ARG A 138 -16.54 -39.83 15.78
C ARG A 138 -17.01 -38.80 16.81
N ASP A 139 -16.17 -37.81 17.09
CA ASP A 139 -16.41 -36.80 18.12
C ASP A 139 -17.09 -35.53 17.55
N LEU A 140 -17.29 -35.45 16.23
CA LEU A 140 -17.73 -34.23 15.54
C LEU A 140 -19.14 -33.77 15.93
N ASP A 141 -20.08 -34.69 16.15
CA ASP A 141 -21.45 -34.34 16.56
C ASP A 141 -21.46 -33.68 17.95
N VAL A 142 -20.73 -34.28 18.90
CA VAL A 142 -20.56 -33.77 20.26
C VAL A 142 -19.76 -32.47 20.26
N PHE A 143 -18.74 -32.36 19.40
CA PHE A 143 -17.99 -31.13 19.19
C PHE A 143 -18.90 -29.98 18.75
N GLU A 144 -19.76 -30.21 17.76
CA GLU A 144 -20.62 -29.18 17.20
C GLU A 144 -21.71 -28.72 18.18
N GLU A 145 -22.24 -29.63 19.00
CA GLU A 145 -23.15 -29.28 20.11
C GLU A 145 -22.45 -28.38 21.14
N ASN A 146 -21.28 -28.79 21.62
CA ASN A 146 -20.53 -28.04 22.62
C ASN A 146 -20.04 -26.68 22.09
N ARG A 147 -19.60 -26.62 20.83
CA ARG A 147 -19.21 -25.39 20.14
C ARG A 147 -20.36 -24.39 20.08
N ARG A 148 -21.57 -24.84 19.72
CA ARG A 148 -22.77 -23.99 19.69
C ARG A 148 -23.15 -23.47 21.07
N ARG A 149 -23.07 -24.33 22.10
CA ARG A 149 -23.30 -23.93 23.49
C ARG A 149 -22.29 -22.87 23.94
N HIS A 150 -21.00 -23.08 23.66
CA HIS A 150 -19.95 -22.13 24.02
C HIS A 150 -20.14 -20.79 23.29
N MET A 151 -20.48 -20.81 22.00
CA MET A 151 -20.81 -19.59 21.25
C MET A 151 -22.01 -18.85 21.87
N SER A 152 -23.05 -19.56 22.27
CA SER A 152 -24.22 -18.98 22.94
C SER A 152 -23.84 -18.33 24.28
N PHE A 153 -22.92 -18.94 25.03
CA PHE A 153 -22.38 -18.35 26.26
C PHE A 153 -21.61 -17.05 25.98
N LEU A 154 -20.66 -17.05 25.03
CA LEU A 154 -19.83 -15.87 24.73
C LEU A 154 -20.68 -14.66 24.34
N LYS A 155 -21.77 -14.86 23.57
CA LYS A 155 -22.70 -13.79 23.18
C LYS A 155 -23.52 -13.21 24.33
N GLN A 156 -23.59 -13.87 25.48
CA GLN A 156 -24.38 -13.45 26.64
C GLN A 156 -23.53 -12.78 27.73
N VAL A 157 -22.21 -12.72 27.54
CA VAL A 157 -21.26 -12.14 28.50
C VAL A 157 -20.47 -11.01 27.88
N HIS A 158 -19.83 -10.21 28.73
CA HIS A 158 -18.79 -9.25 28.32
C HIS A 158 -17.62 -9.28 29.31
N PHE A 159 -16.45 -8.83 28.87
CA PHE A 159 -15.32 -8.61 29.76
C PHE A 159 -15.40 -7.24 30.42
N THR A 160 -14.91 -7.15 31.65
CA THR A 160 -14.67 -5.88 32.34
C THR A 160 -13.29 -5.89 32.96
N VAL A 161 -12.57 -4.78 32.82
CA VAL A 161 -11.30 -4.56 33.52
C VAL A 161 -11.55 -4.44 35.02
N THR A 162 -10.76 -5.15 35.82
CA THR A 162 -10.86 -5.19 37.29
C THR A 162 -9.50 -5.03 37.94
N GLY A 163 -9.49 -4.46 39.15
CA GLY A 163 -8.27 -4.20 39.92
C GLY A 163 -7.71 -2.79 39.69
N SER A 164 -6.86 -2.34 40.62
CA SER A 164 -6.21 -1.03 40.58
C SER A 164 -5.03 -0.94 39.60
N GLN A 165 -4.42 -2.09 39.26
CA GLN A 165 -3.38 -2.24 38.24
C GLN A 165 -3.57 -3.57 37.49
N PRO A 166 -4.42 -3.62 36.46
CA PRO A 166 -4.63 -4.83 35.66
C PRO A 166 -3.37 -5.14 34.84
N ASN A 167 -3.01 -6.42 34.73
CA ASN A 167 -1.86 -6.86 33.96
C ASN A 167 -2.22 -7.02 32.46
N LEU A 168 -2.60 -5.91 31.83
CA LEU A 168 -3.07 -5.89 30.45
C LEU A 168 -1.96 -6.13 29.43
N ASP A 169 -0.70 -5.89 29.78
CA ASP A 169 0.42 -6.13 28.88
C ASP A 169 0.59 -7.63 28.57
N ASP A 170 0.45 -8.50 29.58
CA ASP A 170 0.53 -9.95 29.40
C ASP A 170 -0.59 -10.50 28.50
N LEU A 171 -1.77 -9.85 28.51
CA LEU A 171 -2.86 -10.19 27.57
C LEU A 171 -2.40 -9.96 26.13
N PHE A 172 -1.83 -8.79 25.85
CA PHE A 172 -1.41 -8.44 24.49
C PHE A 172 -0.18 -9.24 24.05
N VAL A 173 0.74 -9.57 24.95
CA VAL A 173 1.83 -10.51 24.67
C VAL A 173 1.24 -11.86 24.22
N ARG A 174 0.23 -12.36 24.95
CA ARG A 174 -0.41 -13.63 24.59
C ARG A 174 -1.15 -13.58 23.25
N LEU A 175 -1.80 -12.46 22.92
CA LEU A 175 -2.48 -12.28 21.63
C LEU A 175 -1.47 -12.18 20.46
N ASP A 176 -0.38 -11.42 20.64
CA ASP A 176 0.71 -11.31 19.64
C ASP A 176 1.40 -12.66 19.43
N GLU A 177 1.71 -13.40 20.50
CA GLU A 177 2.26 -14.77 20.41
C GLU A 177 1.34 -15.71 19.64
N PHE A 178 0.04 -15.65 19.91
CA PHE A 178 -0.95 -16.41 19.18
C PHE A 178 -0.95 -16.05 17.69
N ASN A 179 -1.04 -14.75 17.37
CA ASN A 179 -1.06 -14.25 15.99
C ASN A 179 0.20 -14.65 15.21
N ARG A 180 1.39 -14.50 15.81
CA ARG A 180 2.65 -14.96 15.21
C ARG A 180 2.66 -16.45 14.97
N THR A 181 2.18 -17.25 15.93
CA THR A 181 2.22 -18.71 15.82
C THR A 181 1.26 -19.23 14.76
N VAL A 182 0.05 -18.66 14.63
CA VAL A 182 -0.87 -19.05 13.55
C VAL A 182 -0.32 -18.66 12.17
N GLN A 183 0.35 -17.52 12.03
CA GLN A 183 1.04 -17.16 10.79
C GLN A 183 2.21 -18.10 10.47
N LEU A 184 3.03 -18.46 11.46
CA LEU A 184 4.15 -19.39 11.29
C LEU A 184 3.72 -20.79 10.87
N THR A 185 2.56 -21.25 11.34
CA THR A 185 1.95 -22.54 10.98
C THR A 185 1.14 -22.51 9.68
N THR A 186 1.13 -21.39 8.99
CA THR A 186 0.39 -21.19 7.73
C THR A 186 1.35 -21.25 6.53
N PRO A 187 0.93 -21.81 5.38
CA PRO A 187 1.69 -21.78 4.12
C PRO A 187 2.17 -20.36 3.75
N SER A 188 3.34 -20.27 3.11
CA SER A 188 3.97 -18.98 2.80
C SER A 188 3.12 -18.10 1.89
N GLU A 189 2.37 -18.69 0.95
CA GLU A 189 1.52 -17.93 0.03
C GLU A 189 0.39 -17.22 0.79
N LEU A 190 -0.28 -17.95 1.69
CA LEU A 190 -1.34 -17.40 2.54
C LEU A 190 -0.81 -16.38 3.55
N ARG A 191 0.41 -16.58 4.07
CA ARG A 191 1.07 -15.60 4.95
C ARG A 191 1.29 -14.27 4.24
N GLN A 192 1.80 -14.29 3.01
CA GLN A 192 2.02 -13.07 2.22
C GLN A 192 0.71 -12.36 1.87
N LEU A 193 -0.39 -13.09 1.69
CA LEU A 193 -1.72 -12.52 1.52
C LEU A 193 -2.21 -11.85 2.81
N ALA A 194 -2.07 -12.54 3.95
CA ALA A 194 -2.42 -11.99 5.26
C ALA A 194 -1.66 -10.69 5.55
N ASP A 195 -0.34 -10.66 5.34
CA ASP A 195 0.51 -9.48 5.59
C ASP A 195 0.04 -8.25 4.79
N ARG A 196 -0.32 -8.45 3.51
CA ARG A 196 -0.89 -7.37 2.67
C ARG A 196 -2.26 -6.94 3.18
N LYS A 197 -3.10 -7.90 3.58
CA LYS A 197 -4.46 -7.65 4.04
C LYS A 197 -4.52 -6.91 5.38
N VAL A 198 -3.51 -7.06 6.24
CA VAL A 198 -3.40 -6.23 7.47
C VAL A 198 -3.39 -4.74 7.10
N LEU A 199 -2.56 -4.35 6.12
CA LEU A 199 -2.43 -2.95 5.70
C LEU A 199 -3.77 -2.38 5.18
N GLU A 200 -4.55 -3.18 4.44
CA GLU A 200 -5.87 -2.79 3.99
C GLU A 200 -6.86 -2.63 5.15
N LEU A 201 -6.96 -3.63 6.03
CA LEU A 201 -7.93 -3.64 7.12
C LEU A 201 -7.68 -2.52 8.14
N MET A 202 -6.44 -2.05 8.26
CA MET A 202 -6.08 -0.87 9.03
C MET A 202 -6.78 0.41 8.54
N VAL A 203 -6.95 0.55 7.21
CA VAL A 203 -7.44 1.79 6.58
C VAL A 203 -8.84 1.66 5.95
N ARG A 204 -9.38 0.44 5.86
CA ARG A 204 -10.64 0.10 5.18
C ARG A 204 -11.81 0.99 5.61
N ASP A 205 -11.99 1.13 6.92
CA ASP A 205 -13.15 1.83 7.50
C ASP A 205 -12.83 3.27 7.91
N ALA A 206 -11.67 3.83 7.51
CA ALA A 206 -11.24 5.16 7.93
C ALA A 206 -12.25 6.28 7.59
N VAL A 207 -13.09 6.10 6.56
CA VAL A 207 -14.14 7.08 6.21
C VAL A 207 -15.31 7.00 7.19
N LYS A 208 -15.67 5.79 7.63
CA LYS A 208 -16.81 5.55 8.53
C LYS A 208 -16.42 5.78 9.99
N ASP A 209 -15.18 5.41 10.35
CA ASP A 209 -14.63 5.53 11.69
C ASP A 209 -13.16 5.99 11.64
N ALA A 210 -12.98 7.30 11.51
CA ALA A 210 -11.66 7.92 11.55
C ALA A 210 -11.00 7.81 12.95
N ASP A 211 -11.79 7.68 14.02
CA ASP A 211 -11.26 7.57 15.38
C ASP A 211 -10.59 6.20 15.60
N ARG A 212 -11.18 5.12 15.07
CA ARG A 212 -10.55 3.79 15.03
C ARG A 212 -9.21 3.82 14.30
N THR A 213 -9.16 4.45 13.13
CA THR A 213 -7.91 4.54 12.35
C THR A 213 -6.83 5.29 13.13
N ARG A 214 -7.19 6.38 13.82
CA ARG A 214 -6.27 7.12 14.69
C ARG A 214 -5.81 6.30 15.90
N ARG A 215 -6.70 5.56 16.58
CA ARG A 215 -6.32 4.69 17.71
C ARG A 215 -5.35 3.58 17.28
N LEU A 216 -5.61 2.97 16.13
CA LEU A 216 -4.73 1.97 15.55
C LEU A 216 -3.35 2.56 15.24
N GLU A 217 -3.30 3.73 14.59
CA GLU A 217 -2.08 4.47 14.30
C GLU A 217 -1.27 4.77 15.57
N ASP A 218 -1.91 5.35 16.60
CA ASP A 218 -1.28 5.62 17.90
C ASP A 218 -0.67 4.35 18.52
N ALA A 219 -1.38 3.21 18.41
CA ALA A 219 -0.94 1.93 18.92
C ALA A 219 0.30 1.40 18.18
N VAL A 220 0.25 1.32 16.84
CA VAL A 220 1.38 0.80 16.04
C VAL A 220 2.58 1.74 16.10
N ALA A 221 2.40 3.06 16.15
CA ALA A 221 3.49 4.02 16.26
C ALA A 221 4.26 3.89 17.57
N LYS A 222 3.57 3.56 18.68
CA LYS A 222 4.22 3.26 19.97
C LYS A 222 4.93 1.91 19.94
N LEU A 223 4.29 0.87 19.41
CA LEU A 223 4.90 -0.46 19.27
C LEU A 223 6.16 -0.42 18.38
N ALA A 224 6.16 0.35 17.29
CA ALA A 224 7.33 0.54 16.43
C ALA A 224 8.54 1.15 17.18
N LYS A 225 8.28 2.03 18.16
CA LYS A 225 9.34 2.65 18.99
C LYS A 225 9.87 1.69 20.05
N GLU A 226 9.01 0.84 20.60
CA GLU A 226 9.33 -0.10 21.68
C GLU A 226 9.90 -1.44 21.16
N SER A 227 9.60 -1.80 19.90
CA SER A 227 10.07 -3.05 19.30
C SER A 227 11.59 -3.09 19.12
N ILE A 228 12.19 -4.18 19.61
CA ILE A 228 13.61 -4.52 19.41
C ILE A 228 13.76 -5.35 18.12
N ASP A 229 12.74 -6.11 17.73
CA ASP A 229 12.74 -6.86 16.48
C ASP A 229 12.61 -5.91 15.29
N GLN A 230 13.59 -5.95 14.38
CA GLN A 230 13.67 -5.05 13.24
C GLN A 230 12.54 -5.33 12.23
N GLY A 231 12.15 -6.59 12.04
CA GLY A 231 11.05 -6.96 11.13
C GLY A 231 9.70 -6.44 11.63
N ALA A 232 9.38 -6.68 12.91
CA ALA A 232 8.17 -6.13 13.54
C ALA A 232 8.17 -4.60 13.55
N LYS A 233 9.33 -3.98 13.78
CA LYS A 233 9.48 -2.52 13.75
C LYS A 233 9.15 -1.94 12.38
N GLU A 234 9.67 -2.52 11.30
CA GLU A 234 9.38 -2.11 9.93
C GLU A 234 7.89 -2.29 9.59
N MET A 235 7.29 -3.42 9.99
CA MET A 235 5.87 -3.67 9.81
C MET A 235 5.00 -2.61 10.53
N TYR A 236 5.26 -2.33 11.81
CA TYR A 236 4.49 -1.33 12.56
C TYR A 236 4.70 0.09 12.03
N ASP A 237 5.90 0.43 11.57
CA ASP A 237 6.19 1.71 10.93
C ASP A 237 5.44 1.87 9.60
N ASP A 238 5.39 0.84 8.77
CA ASP A 238 4.58 0.82 7.55
C ASP A 238 3.08 0.98 7.86
N LEU A 239 2.56 0.29 8.89
CA LEU A 239 1.16 0.38 9.33
C LEU A 239 0.81 1.80 9.80
N SER A 240 1.66 2.42 10.64
CA SER A 240 1.47 3.80 11.13
C SER A 240 1.46 4.78 9.96
N LYS A 241 2.45 4.68 9.07
CA LYS A 241 2.58 5.58 7.92
C LYS A 241 1.42 5.44 6.94
N LEU A 242 0.91 4.22 6.71
CA LEU A 242 -0.24 4.03 5.82
C LEU A 242 -1.52 4.63 6.41
N ALA A 243 -1.74 4.47 7.73
CA ALA A 243 -2.87 5.10 8.41
C ALA A 243 -2.79 6.63 8.35
N ASN A 244 -1.61 7.21 8.59
CA ASN A 244 -1.38 8.65 8.46
C ASN A 244 -1.60 9.14 7.02
N PHE A 245 -1.12 8.40 6.02
CA PHE A 245 -1.36 8.70 4.61
C PHE A 245 -2.85 8.67 4.25
N ARG A 246 -3.60 7.65 4.72
CA ARG A 246 -5.06 7.57 4.55
C ARG A 246 -5.77 8.78 5.17
N MET A 247 -5.42 9.15 6.39
CA MET A 247 -6.02 10.29 7.07
C MET A 247 -5.69 11.61 6.35
N ALA A 248 -4.48 11.75 5.82
CA ALA A 248 -4.09 12.92 5.04
C ALA A 248 -4.94 13.07 3.76
N ILE A 249 -5.24 11.96 3.06
CA ILE A 249 -6.13 11.96 1.89
C ILE A 249 -7.53 12.48 2.25
N GLN A 250 -8.04 12.11 3.43
CA GLN A 250 -9.36 12.55 3.90
C GLN A 250 -9.39 14.00 4.39
N ALA A 251 -8.30 14.45 5.01
CA ALA A 251 -8.20 15.77 5.61
C ALA A 251 -7.76 16.87 4.61
N ALA A 252 -7.21 16.50 3.45
CA ALA A 252 -6.56 17.43 2.54
C ALA A 252 -7.46 18.59 2.11
N ASN A 253 -7.04 19.82 2.39
CA ASN A 253 -7.69 21.04 1.95
C ASN A 253 -6.68 21.97 1.25
N PRO A 254 -7.06 22.67 0.16
CA PRO A 254 -6.18 23.66 -0.48
C PRO A 254 -5.63 24.73 0.47
N SER A 255 -6.34 25.07 1.55
CA SER A 255 -5.90 26.07 2.53
C SER A 255 -4.72 25.62 3.41
N ASP A 256 -4.42 24.32 3.44
CA ASP A 256 -3.55 23.74 4.45
C ASP A 256 -2.05 23.83 4.13
N VAL A 257 -1.68 24.31 2.93
CA VAL A 257 -0.28 24.47 2.53
C VAL A 257 0.37 25.59 3.34
N PRO A 258 1.34 25.29 4.23
CA PRO A 258 1.99 26.33 5.02
C PRO A 258 2.81 27.26 4.13
N ARG A 259 2.77 28.58 4.37
CA ARG A 259 3.55 29.56 3.59
C ARG A 259 5.04 29.23 3.50
N LYS A 260 5.63 28.67 4.57
CA LYS A 260 7.04 28.21 4.61
C LYS A 260 7.38 27.04 3.69
N LYS A 261 6.36 26.43 3.06
CA LYS A 261 6.48 25.34 2.10
C LYS A 261 6.25 25.82 0.67
N ILE A 262 5.99 27.12 0.49
CA ILE A 262 5.91 27.79 -0.79
C ILE A 262 7.25 28.48 -1.00
N PHE A 263 7.97 28.06 -2.02
CA PHE A 263 9.25 28.60 -2.40
C PHE A 263 9.10 29.57 -3.58
N ALA A 264 9.97 30.56 -3.62
CA ALA A 264 10.12 31.43 -4.77
C ALA A 264 11.08 30.79 -5.78
N ILE A 265 11.02 31.17 -7.06
CA ILE A 265 11.91 30.59 -8.07
C ILE A 265 13.38 30.93 -7.81
N GLU A 266 13.63 32.07 -7.15
CA GLU A 266 14.95 32.57 -6.76
C GLU A 266 15.59 31.74 -5.63
N ASP A 267 14.81 30.94 -4.90
CA ASP A 267 15.34 30.00 -3.91
C ASP A 267 16.08 28.82 -4.56
N PHE A 268 15.98 28.70 -5.89
CA PHE A 268 16.56 27.61 -6.66
C PHE A 268 17.58 28.11 -7.69
N SER A 269 18.52 27.22 -7.98
CA SER A 269 19.38 27.30 -9.15
C SER A 269 19.06 26.14 -10.09
N PHE A 270 18.61 26.51 -11.29
CA PHE A 270 18.29 25.60 -12.40
C PHE A 270 19.42 25.60 -13.44
N ASP A 271 20.68 25.70 -12.99
CA ASP A 271 21.88 25.81 -13.85
C ASP A 271 21.77 24.79 -15.02
N THR A 272 21.61 25.31 -16.24
CA THR A 272 21.05 24.60 -17.40
C THR A 272 21.99 23.51 -17.95
N PRO A 273 21.49 22.35 -18.46
CA PRO A 273 20.12 21.81 -18.43
C PRO A 273 20.06 20.41 -17.78
N TYR A 274 19.27 20.24 -16.72
CA TYR A 274 18.89 18.90 -16.25
C TYR A 274 17.38 18.74 -16.33
N TYR A 275 16.89 18.77 -17.56
CA TYR A 275 15.53 18.37 -17.89
C TYR A 275 15.52 16.87 -18.08
N LEU A 276 14.75 16.16 -17.26
CA LEU A 276 14.53 14.72 -17.44
C LEU A 276 13.58 14.49 -18.62
N ASP A 277 12.58 15.37 -18.72
CA ASP A 277 11.57 15.48 -19.76
C ASP A 277 11.11 16.95 -19.86
N ASN A 278 10.01 17.23 -20.56
CA ASN A 278 9.48 18.59 -20.73
C ASN A 278 8.92 19.22 -19.44
N ASN A 279 8.60 18.42 -18.43
CA ASN A 279 7.91 18.83 -17.20
C ASN A 279 8.74 18.60 -15.93
N THR A 280 9.87 17.90 -15.98
CA THR A 280 10.63 17.50 -14.81
C THR A 280 12.07 17.99 -14.91
N THR A 281 12.55 18.70 -13.88
CA THR A 281 13.91 19.22 -13.82
C THR A 281 14.57 18.95 -12.47
N LEU A 282 15.87 18.68 -12.47
CA LEU A 282 16.65 18.80 -11.23
C LEU A 282 16.91 20.27 -10.92
N ALA A 283 16.92 20.61 -9.64
CA ALA A 283 17.28 21.92 -9.16
C ALA A 283 18.09 21.83 -7.87
N ARG A 284 18.92 22.84 -7.65
CA ARG A 284 19.58 23.03 -6.36
C ARG A 284 18.77 24.03 -5.55
N LEU A 285 18.21 23.57 -4.43
CA LEU A 285 17.52 24.40 -3.45
C LEU A 285 18.54 24.97 -2.45
N PHE A 286 18.57 26.28 -2.31
CA PHE A 286 19.45 26.99 -1.37
C PHE A 286 18.84 27.06 0.04
N ASP A 287 19.71 27.29 1.03
CA ASP A 287 19.36 27.50 2.44
C ASP A 287 18.37 26.49 3.04
N TYR A 288 18.46 25.23 2.64
CA TYR A 288 17.56 24.15 3.06
C TYR A 288 18.32 22.89 3.54
N PRO A 289 17.91 22.26 4.66
CA PRO A 289 16.82 22.67 5.56
C PRO A 289 17.21 23.83 6.48
N THR A 290 18.49 24.22 6.49
CA THR A 290 19.04 25.32 7.30
C THR A 290 19.88 26.24 6.42
N LYS A 291 20.06 27.48 6.90
CA LYS A 291 20.85 28.50 6.21
C LYS A 291 22.25 28.01 5.86
N TYR A 292 22.74 28.37 4.68
CA TYR A 292 24.02 27.97 4.09
C TYR A 292 24.16 26.49 3.71
N GLN A 293 23.07 25.72 3.76
CA GLN A 293 23.03 24.38 3.21
C GLN A 293 22.27 24.34 1.89
N SER A 294 22.75 23.57 0.93
CA SER A 294 22.01 23.31 -0.30
C SER A 294 21.63 21.85 -0.40
N ARG A 295 20.52 21.58 -1.10
CA ARG A 295 20.07 20.22 -1.43
C ARG A 295 19.72 20.13 -2.90
N LEU A 296 19.99 18.98 -3.49
CA LEU A 296 19.46 18.63 -4.80
C LEU A 296 18.02 18.17 -4.62
N VAL A 297 17.13 18.67 -5.47
CA VAL A 297 15.70 18.37 -5.48
C VAL A 297 15.26 18.07 -6.90
N LEU A 298 14.14 17.37 -7.03
CA LEU A 298 13.44 17.21 -8.31
C LEU A 298 12.25 18.16 -8.31
N VAL A 299 12.09 18.93 -9.39
CA VAL A 299 10.98 19.83 -9.58
C VAL A 299 10.13 19.33 -10.74
N GLU A 300 8.86 19.07 -10.48
CA GLU A 300 7.89 18.65 -11.50
C GLU A 300 6.88 19.78 -11.75
N TRP A 301 6.78 20.21 -13.00
CA TRP A 301 6.07 21.41 -13.43
C TRP A 301 4.67 21.08 -13.97
N VAL A 302 3.66 21.66 -13.33
CA VAL A 302 2.28 21.73 -13.80
C VAL A 302 2.13 22.98 -14.67
N SER A 303 1.73 22.82 -15.94
CA SER A 303 1.49 23.95 -16.84
C SER A 303 0.08 24.53 -16.66
N LEU A 304 -0.02 25.85 -16.58
CA LEU A 304 -1.27 26.62 -16.60
C LEU A 304 -1.45 27.16 -18.02
N THR A 305 -2.21 26.45 -18.86
CA THR A 305 -2.34 26.74 -20.31
C THR A 305 -2.80 28.17 -20.64
N ARG A 306 -2.37 28.72 -21.78
CA ARG A 306 -2.83 30.03 -22.30
C ARG A 306 -4.30 29.96 -22.73
N GLY A 307 -5.10 30.96 -22.37
CA GLY A 307 -6.53 31.06 -22.71
C GLY A 307 -7.48 30.38 -21.71
N THR A 308 -6.93 29.75 -20.67
CA THR A 308 -7.73 29.17 -19.58
C THR A 308 -8.39 30.30 -18.76
N SER A 309 -9.66 30.15 -18.39
CA SER A 309 -10.36 31.16 -17.59
C SER A 309 -9.68 31.33 -16.21
N PRO A 310 -9.76 32.51 -15.57
CA PRO A 310 -9.22 32.72 -14.22
C PRO A 310 -9.71 31.68 -13.20
N ALA A 311 -10.96 31.22 -13.33
CA ALA A 311 -11.52 30.18 -12.48
C ALA A 311 -10.79 28.83 -12.61
N ALA A 312 -10.44 28.42 -13.82
CA ALA A 312 -9.75 27.15 -14.07
C ALA A 312 -8.27 27.18 -13.65
N VAL A 313 -7.65 28.38 -13.65
CA VAL A 313 -6.32 28.58 -13.06
C VAL A 313 -6.37 28.40 -11.54
N LEU A 314 -7.37 28.98 -10.88
CA LEU A 314 -7.57 28.82 -9.44
C LEU A 314 -7.87 27.35 -9.06
N GLU A 315 -8.72 26.68 -9.85
CA GLU A 315 -9.01 25.25 -9.70
C GLU A 315 -7.74 24.40 -9.79
N THR A 316 -6.90 24.65 -10.81
CA THR A 316 -5.61 23.94 -10.94
C THR A 316 -4.69 24.20 -9.76
N MET A 317 -4.64 25.43 -9.25
CA MET A 317 -3.89 25.75 -8.05
C MET A 317 -4.40 24.97 -6.84
N ASP A 318 -5.71 24.89 -6.65
CA ASP A 318 -6.31 24.20 -5.50
C ASP A 318 -6.09 22.68 -5.59
N GLU A 319 -6.24 22.07 -6.77
CA GLU A 319 -5.86 20.67 -7.01
C GLU A 319 -4.37 20.41 -6.72
N THR A 320 -3.49 21.32 -7.16
CA THR A 320 -2.05 21.19 -6.95
C THR A 320 -1.71 21.25 -5.46
N LYS A 321 -2.37 22.14 -4.70
CA LYS A 321 -2.19 22.25 -3.24
C LYS A 321 -2.69 21.02 -2.50
N VAL A 322 -3.83 20.46 -2.90
CA VAL A 322 -4.34 19.21 -2.31
C VAL A 322 -3.40 18.05 -2.61
N THR A 323 -2.93 17.92 -3.85
CA THR A 323 -1.97 16.88 -4.25
C THR A 323 -0.68 17.03 -3.44
N TRP A 324 -0.20 18.26 -3.28
CA TRP A 324 0.95 18.54 -2.43
C TRP A 324 0.73 18.08 -1.00
N TYR A 325 -0.43 18.40 -0.40
CA TYR A 325 -0.73 18.04 0.98
C TYR A 325 -0.68 16.52 1.19
N ILE A 326 -1.29 15.77 0.27
CA ILE A 326 -1.29 14.31 0.29
C ILE A 326 0.13 13.76 0.13
N LEU A 327 0.90 14.26 -0.84
CA LEU A 327 2.26 13.79 -1.08
C LEU A 327 3.27 14.28 -0.03
N HIS A 328 2.94 15.32 0.74
CA HIS A 328 3.74 15.78 1.87
C HIS A 328 3.62 14.86 3.09
N ALA A 329 2.48 14.17 3.23
CA ALA A 329 2.25 13.25 4.34
C ALA A 329 3.29 12.11 4.35
N GLU A 330 3.63 11.69 5.57
CA GLU A 330 4.43 10.49 5.77
C GLU A 330 3.68 9.27 5.23
N LYS A 331 4.42 8.37 4.59
CA LYS A 331 3.88 7.20 3.90
C LYS A 331 4.92 6.09 3.82
N PRO A 332 4.49 4.81 3.72
CA PRO A 332 5.40 3.67 3.60
C PRO A 332 6.33 3.82 2.40
N GLN A 333 7.60 3.41 2.50
CA GLN A 333 8.50 3.46 1.33
C GLN A 333 8.01 2.58 0.18
N ARG A 334 7.27 1.51 0.52
CA ARG A 334 6.71 0.52 -0.40
C ARG A 334 5.65 1.09 -1.35
N ILE A 335 5.09 2.27 -1.05
CA ILE A 335 4.16 2.97 -1.94
C ILE A 335 4.87 3.68 -3.11
N LEU A 336 6.20 3.82 -3.04
CA LEU A 336 7.06 4.41 -4.08
C LEU A 336 6.73 5.85 -4.50
N LEU A 337 5.86 6.55 -3.76
CA LEU A 337 5.54 7.95 -4.03
C LEU A 337 6.61 8.91 -3.49
N PRO A 338 6.89 10.04 -4.16
CA PRO A 338 7.90 10.99 -3.73
C PRO A 338 7.53 11.66 -2.40
N ALA A 339 8.55 12.03 -1.63
CA ALA A 339 8.39 12.91 -0.47
C ALA A 339 8.38 14.37 -0.94
N THR A 340 7.22 15.01 -0.94
CA THR A 340 7.08 16.40 -1.39
C THR A 340 7.43 17.37 -0.27
N ILE A 341 8.41 18.24 -0.48
CA ILE A 341 8.90 19.18 0.53
C ILE A 341 8.38 20.60 0.36
N GLY A 342 7.82 20.94 -0.80
CA GLY A 342 7.20 22.24 -1.04
C GLY A 342 6.64 22.40 -2.45
N LEU A 343 6.16 23.61 -2.73
CA LEU A 343 5.67 24.07 -4.02
C LEU A 343 6.45 25.30 -4.46
N ILE A 344 6.68 25.45 -5.76
CA ILE A 344 7.13 26.69 -6.38
C ILE A 344 5.91 27.42 -6.90
N LEU A 345 5.67 28.62 -6.39
CA LEU A 345 4.65 29.53 -6.90
C LEU A 345 5.35 30.82 -7.33
N ASP A 346 5.51 31.01 -8.63
CA ASP A 346 6.17 32.18 -9.17
C ASP A 346 5.13 33.30 -9.41
N HIS A 347 5.32 34.44 -8.74
CA HIS A 347 4.50 35.64 -8.94
C HIS A 347 4.83 36.35 -10.26
N THR A 348 5.98 36.07 -10.86
CA THR A 348 6.48 36.69 -12.11
C THR A 348 6.16 35.84 -13.34
N SER A 349 6.24 34.50 -13.25
CA SER A 349 5.72 33.54 -14.23
C SER A 349 4.42 32.91 -13.74
N SER A 350 3.29 33.54 -14.05
CA SER A 350 1.94 33.06 -13.68
C SER A 350 1.46 31.80 -14.43
N ARG A 351 2.37 31.05 -15.04
CA ARG A 351 2.06 30.01 -16.06
C ARG A 351 2.44 28.59 -15.66
N SER A 352 3.07 28.38 -14.51
CA SER A 352 3.42 27.03 -14.04
C SER A 352 3.55 26.96 -12.52
N ILE A 353 3.25 25.79 -11.97
CA ILE A 353 3.45 25.46 -10.55
C ILE A 353 4.44 24.31 -10.47
N GLY A 354 5.43 24.37 -9.57
CA GLY A 354 6.41 23.30 -9.42
C GLY A 354 6.18 22.48 -8.15
N PHE A 355 5.96 21.17 -8.24
CA PHE A 355 6.12 20.28 -7.10
C PHE A 355 7.61 20.10 -6.79
N VAL A 356 8.01 20.28 -5.52
CA VAL A 356 9.40 20.09 -5.11
C VAL A 356 9.51 18.79 -4.33
N TYR A 357 10.14 17.79 -4.94
CA TYR A 357 10.37 16.48 -4.34
C TYR A 357 11.75 16.36 -3.73
N GLN A 358 11.80 15.72 -2.56
CA GLN A 358 13.02 15.32 -1.91
C GLN A 358 13.56 14.03 -2.54
N LEU A 359 14.84 14.06 -2.91
CA LEU A 359 15.56 12.91 -3.45
C LEU A 359 16.15 12.01 -2.34
N PRO A 360 16.56 10.77 -2.66
CA PRO A 360 17.28 9.91 -1.74
C PRO A 360 18.49 10.60 -1.10
N HIS A 361 18.83 10.24 0.14
CA HIS A 361 19.80 11.00 0.94
C HIS A 361 21.18 11.12 0.26
N HIS A 362 21.68 10.03 -0.32
CA HIS A 362 22.97 10.00 -1.04
C HIS A 362 22.94 10.82 -2.34
N ILE A 363 21.76 11.01 -2.94
CA ILE A 363 21.56 11.83 -4.14
C ILE A 363 21.50 13.33 -3.79
N ARG A 364 20.84 13.72 -2.69
CA ARG A 364 20.67 15.15 -2.34
C ARG A 364 21.73 15.76 -1.43
N GLY A 365 22.46 14.93 -0.69
CA GLY A 365 23.43 15.35 0.32
C GLY A 365 24.85 15.50 -0.23
N ASN A 366 25.78 15.94 0.63
CA ASN A 366 27.21 16.04 0.31
C ASN A 366 27.54 16.87 -0.94
N LEU A 367 26.75 17.93 -1.20
CA LEU A 367 27.05 18.89 -2.25
C LEU A 367 28.23 19.77 -1.77
N PRO A 368 29.33 19.88 -2.53
CA PRO A 368 30.43 20.77 -2.22
C PRO A 368 29.93 22.21 -2.28
N THR A 369 30.01 22.89 -1.14
CA THR A 369 29.49 24.25 -0.97
C THR A 369 30.52 25.34 -1.26
N ARG A 370 31.83 25.00 -1.40
CA ARG A 370 32.93 25.90 -1.81
C ARG A 370 34.12 25.13 -2.43
N PRO A 371 34.98 25.77 -3.24
CA PRO A 371 36.29 25.24 -3.56
C PRO A 371 37.12 25.13 -2.26
N VAL A 372 37.57 23.94 -1.90
CA VAL A 372 38.58 23.79 -0.85
C VAL A 372 39.91 24.16 -1.49
N ALA A 373 40.44 25.35 -1.16
CA ALA A 373 41.85 25.62 -1.41
C ALA A 373 42.63 24.53 -0.69
N SER A 374 43.48 23.80 -1.42
CA SER A 374 44.41 22.84 -0.83
C SER A 374 45.09 23.53 0.33
N ARG A 375 44.97 22.98 1.55
CA ARG A 375 45.89 23.39 2.63
C ARG A 375 47.28 23.00 2.14
N ASP A 376 48.17 23.98 2.06
CA ASP A 376 49.54 23.80 1.60
C ASP A 376 50.22 22.65 2.35
N GLY A 377 50.71 21.65 1.61
CA GLY A 377 51.76 20.74 2.10
C GLY A 377 51.48 19.25 2.30
N GLN A 378 50.29 18.69 2.00
CA GLN A 378 50.10 17.23 2.04
C GLN A 378 50.00 16.59 0.63
N PRO A 379 50.96 15.74 0.23
CA PRO A 379 50.86 14.97 -1.01
C PRO A 379 49.95 13.76 -0.77
N GLY A 380 48.65 13.88 -1.02
CA GLY A 380 47.75 12.72 -0.85
C GLY A 380 46.24 12.87 -1.10
N GLY A 381 45.71 14.00 -1.58
CA GLY A 381 44.26 14.06 -1.80
C GLY A 381 43.73 15.37 -2.36
N ALA A 382 43.99 15.64 -3.64
CA ALA A 382 43.21 16.65 -4.35
C ALA A 382 41.77 16.15 -4.52
N ARG A 383 40.84 16.55 -3.64
CA ARG A 383 39.40 16.43 -3.92
C ARG A 383 39.10 17.35 -5.08
N VAL A 384 38.93 16.79 -6.28
CA VAL A 384 38.45 17.53 -7.45
C VAL A 384 37.10 18.15 -7.08
N VAL A 385 37.04 19.48 -7.05
CA VAL A 385 35.80 20.23 -6.83
C VAL A 385 35.04 20.19 -8.14
N LEU A 386 34.10 19.25 -8.26
CA LEU A 386 33.23 19.13 -9.42
C LEU A 386 32.34 20.39 -9.52
N SER A 387 32.10 20.88 -10.73
CA SER A 387 31.15 21.96 -10.95
C SER A 387 29.73 21.51 -10.58
N PRO A 388 28.81 22.42 -10.20
CA PRO A 388 27.41 22.07 -9.94
C PRO A 388 26.79 21.23 -11.07
N LYS A 389 27.15 21.54 -12.31
CA LYS A 389 26.81 20.76 -13.50
C LYS A 389 27.34 19.32 -13.39
N ALA A 390 28.66 19.12 -13.26
CA ALA A 390 29.22 17.77 -13.18
C ALA A 390 28.63 16.93 -12.03
N ILE A 391 28.27 17.56 -10.91
CA ILE A 391 27.65 16.89 -9.77
C ILE A 391 26.24 16.43 -10.09
N ALA A 392 25.42 17.30 -10.69
CA ALA A 392 24.07 16.96 -11.09
C ALA A 392 24.07 15.86 -12.16
N ALA A 393 25.00 15.88 -13.13
CA ALA A 393 25.12 14.82 -14.14
C ALA A 393 25.34 13.43 -13.54
N GLN A 394 26.16 13.31 -12.48
CA GLN A 394 26.41 12.04 -11.79
C GLN A 394 25.24 11.57 -10.91
N ARG A 395 24.23 12.43 -10.71
CA ARG A 395 23.11 12.24 -9.79
C ARG A 395 21.77 12.14 -10.50
N LEU A 396 21.79 12.19 -11.84
CA LEU A 396 20.59 12.16 -12.66
C LEU A 396 19.84 10.85 -12.46
N PRO A 397 18.51 10.90 -12.19
CA PRO A 397 17.70 9.72 -12.36
C PRO A 397 17.65 9.31 -13.83
N THR A 398 17.46 8.03 -14.07
CA THR A 398 17.11 7.47 -15.38
C THR A 398 15.66 7.00 -15.30
N SER A 399 14.80 7.42 -16.23
CA SER A 399 13.45 6.88 -16.29
C SER A 399 13.47 5.43 -16.79
N LEU A 400 12.46 4.63 -16.43
CA LEU A 400 12.35 3.26 -16.92
C LEU A 400 12.29 3.23 -18.47
N ARG A 401 11.61 4.19 -19.11
CA ARG A 401 11.62 4.35 -20.58
C ARG A 401 13.04 4.50 -21.11
N GLN A 402 13.81 5.44 -20.56
CA GLN A 402 15.19 5.70 -20.99
C GLN A 402 16.06 4.44 -20.81
N LEU A 403 15.86 3.70 -19.71
CA LEU A 403 16.59 2.46 -19.46
C LEU A 403 16.29 1.39 -20.51
N ILE A 404 15.02 1.19 -20.89
CA ILE A 404 14.61 0.24 -21.93
C ILE A 404 15.15 0.68 -23.30
N GLN A 405 15.07 1.97 -23.61
CA GLN A 405 15.51 2.54 -24.89
C GLN A 405 17.03 2.50 -25.12
N LYS A 406 17.85 2.50 -24.06
CA LYS A 406 19.31 2.36 -24.19
C LYS A 406 19.72 1.08 -24.90
N LYS A 407 18.86 0.04 -24.93
CA LYS A 407 19.08 -1.24 -25.63
C LYS A 407 20.49 -1.81 -25.37
N GLU A 408 20.92 -1.79 -24.11
CA GLU A 408 22.18 -2.42 -23.70
C GLU A 408 22.19 -3.89 -24.18
N PRO A 409 23.29 -4.39 -24.77
CA PRO A 409 23.32 -5.69 -25.46
C PRO A 409 22.90 -6.88 -24.58
N GLY A 410 22.99 -6.75 -23.25
CA GLY A 410 22.59 -7.77 -22.28
C GLY A 410 21.19 -7.58 -21.66
N GLY A 411 20.51 -6.46 -21.92
CA GLY A 411 19.29 -6.08 -21.22
C GLY A 411 19.47 -5.97 -19.69
N LEU A 412 18.36 -5.90 -18.95
CA LEU A 412 18.36 -5.98 -17.49
C LEU A 412 18.18 -7.43 -17.03
N ASP A 413 18.84 -7.82 -15.94
CA ASP A 413 18.68 -9.13 -15.30
C ASP A 413 17.20 -9.44 -14.99
N LEU A 414 16.78 -10.68 -15.25
CA LEU A 414 15.38 -11.10 -15.06
C LEU A 414 14.94 -10.97 -13.60
N GLY A 415 15.82 -11.27 -12.65
CA GLY A 415 15.53 -11.13 -11.23
C GLY A 415 15.23 -9.69 -10.84
N ILE A 416 15.99 -8.74 -11.37
CA ILE A 416 15.72 -7.31 -11.18
C ILE A 416 14.37 -6.92 -11.80
N ARG A 417 14.03 -7.43 -12.99
CA ARG A 417 12.73 -7.18 -13.62
C ARG A 417 11.57 -7.70 -12.79
N PHE A 418 11.66 -8.93 -12.26
CA PHE A 418 10.63 -9.50 -11.39
C PHE A 418 10.48 -8.69 -10.10
N LYS A 419 11.60 -8.26 -9.50
CA LYS A 419 11.59 -7.42 -8.30
C LYS A 419 10.94 -6.06 -8.55
N LEU A 420 11.26 -5.40 -9.66
CA LEU A 420 10.63 -4.13 -10.06
C LEU A 420 9.13 -4.30 -10.30
N ALA A 421 8.74 -5.33 -11.05
CA ALA A 421 7.34 -5.65 -11.33
C ALA A 421 6.53 -5.84 -10.05
N LYS A 422 7.05 -6.65 -9.12
CA LYS A 422 6.43 -6.88 -7.81
C LYS A 422 6.30 -5.58 -7.01
N LYS A 423 7.36 -4.77 -6.94
CA LYS A 423 7.35 -3.48 -6.24
C LYS A 423 6.31 -2.51 -6.79
N LEU A 424 6.17 -2.44 -8.12
CA LEU A 424 5.17 -1.57 -8.76
C LEU A 424 3.73 -2.04 -8.46
N LEU A 425 3.47 -3.35 -8.51
CA LEU A 425 2.17 -3.91 -8.15
C LEU A 425 1.83 -3.67 -6.67
N ASP A 426 2.77 -3.99 -5.76
CA ASP A 426 2.59 -3.75 -4.32
C ASP A 426 2.36 -2.24 -4.04
N ALA A 427 3.07 -1.34 -4.73
CA ALA A 427 2.92 0.10 -4.55
C ALA A 427 1.52 0.59 -4.95
N VAL A 428 1.06 0.20 -6.14
CA VAL A 428 -0.27 0.59 -6.65
C VAL A 428 -1.37 0.02 -5.79
N HIS A 429 -1.21 -1.23 -5.35
CA HIS A 429 -2.12 -1.85 -4.40
C HIS A 429 -2.24 -1.03 -3.09
N LEU A 430 -1.12 -0.58 -2.51
CA LEU A 430 -1.13 0.25 -1.30
C LEU A 430 -1.72 1.65 -1.53
N MET A 431 -1.47 2.26 -2.70
CA MET A 431 -2.14 3.51 -3.07
C MET A 431 -3.67 3.31 -3.07
N HIS A 432 -4.13 2.25 -3.72
CA HIS A 432 -5.54 1.92 -3.85
C HIS A 432 -6.20 1.55 -2.52
N ALA A 433 -5.51 0.81 -1.65
CA ALA A 433 -5.96 0.51 -0.30
C ALA A 433 -6.13 1.79 0.55
N ALA A 434 -5.23 2.76 0.40
CA ALA A 434 -5.34 4.09 1.02
C ALA A 434 -6.41 4.99 0.36
N GLY A 435 -7.03 4.56 -0.76
CA GLY A 435 -7.99 5.33 -1.53
C GLY A 435 -7.36 6.45 -2.37
N PHE A 436 -6.12 6.25 -2.82
CA PHE A 436 -5.39 7.13 -3.71
C PHE A 436 -5.17 6.48 -5.07
N THR A 437 -5.39 7.21 -6.16
CA THR A 437 -5.12 6.76 -7.54
C THR A 437 -4.01 7.61 -8.14
N HIS A 438 -3.05 7.00 -8.83
CA HIS A 438 -1.90 7.67 -9.43
C HIS A 438 -2.22 8.39 -10.73
N ARG A 439 -3.04 7.78 -11.60
CA ARG A 439 -3.61 8.31 -12.86
C ARG A 439 -2.68 8.48 -14.04
N ASN A 440 -1.37 8.45 -13.80
CA ASN A 440 -0.36 8.65 -14.83
C ASN A 440 0.78 7.63 -14.70
N ILE A 441 0.44 6.35 -14.50
CA ILE A 441 1.46 5.29 -14.41
C ILE A 441 2.05 5.05 -15.79
N HIS A 442 3.31 5.44 -15.95
CA HIS A 442 4.03 5.43 -17.22
C HIS A 442 5.52 5.08 -17.00
N PRO A 443 6.21 4.44 -17.96
CA PRO A 443 7.65 4.20 -17.87
C PRO A 443 8.50 5.46 -17.71
N ASP A 444 8.07 6.64 -18.20
CA ASP A 444 8.78 7.90 -17.95
C ASP A 444 8.65 8.39 -16.49
N ASN A 445 7.54 8.02 -15.86
CA ASN A 445 7.21 8.43 -14.51
C ASN A 445 7.80 7.50 -13.44
N ILE A 446 8.57 6.48 -13.83
CA ILE A 446 9.26 5.58 -12.90
C ILE A 446 10.74 5.93 -12.95
N LEU A 447 11.22 6.58 -11.89
CA LEU A 447 12.59 7.09 -11.82
C LEU A 447 13.48 6.14 -11.01
N LEU A 448 14.60 5.76 -11.62
CA LEU A 448 15.67 4.99 -11.00
C LEU A 448 16.85 5.92 -10.74
N PHE A 449 17.40 5.88 -9.53
CA PHE A 449 18.51 6.75 -9.14
C PHE A 449 19.84 6.02 -9.16
N PRO A 450 20.97 6.74 -9.31
CA PRO A 450 22.29 6.17 -9.06
C PRO A 450 22.35 5.46 -7.71
N ALA A 451 22.92 4.26 -7.71
CA ALA A 451 23.15 3.48 -6.50
C ALA A 451 24.12 4.21 -5.56
N ARG A 452 24.29 3.69 -4.35
CA ARG A 452 25.31 4.20 -3.42
C ARG A 452 26.56 3.35 -3.53
N PHE A 453 27.74 3.98 -3.57
CA PHE A 453 28.99 3.24 -3.41
C PHE A 453 29.02 2.49 -2.05
N PRO A 454 29.47 1.23 -2.00
CA PRO A 454 29.51 0.47 -0.74
C PRO A 454 30.33 1.18 0.36
N ASP A 455 31.47 1.75 -0.02
CA ASP A 455 32.44 2.33 0.92
C ASP A 455 32.26 3.83 1.16
N ARG A 456 31.33 4.49 0.44
CA ARG A 456 31.17 5.95 0.48
C ARG A 456 29.69 6.36 0.50
N ASN A 457 29.40 7.51 1.11
CA ASN A 457 28.06 8.11 1.09
C ASN A 457 27.85 8.96 -0.19
N GLU A 458 28.29 8.43 -1.32
CA GLU A 458 28.33 9.09 -2.63
C GLU A 458 27.57 8.26 -3.68
N PRO A 459 26.94 8.90 -4.67
CA PRO A 459 26.25 8.22 -5.76
C PRO A 459 27.23 7.56 -6.74
N ASP A 460 26.91 6.35 -7.16
CA ASP A 460 27.58 5.60 -8.22
C ASP A 460 26.80 5.75 -9.53
N PRO A 461 27.21 6.62 -10.46
CA PRO A 461 26.50 6.83 -11.72
C PRO A 461 26.57 5.62 -12.67
N SER A 462 27.42 4.63 -12.39
CA SER A 462 27.56 3.42 -13.21
C SER A 462 26.56 2.32 -12.87
N ASN A 463 25.88 2.43 -11.72
CA ASN A 463 24.92 1.46 -11.25
C ASN A 463 23.64 2.17 -10.78
N LEU A 464 22.47 1.56 -11.01
CA LEU A 464 21.18 2.11 -10.59
C LEU A 464 20.67 1.37 -9.35
N ASP A 465 20.01 2.09 -8.46
CA ASP A 465 19.23 1.55 -7.36
C ASP A 465 17.87 1.09 -7.87
N TYR A 466 17.76 -0.20 -8.17
CA TYR A 466 16.51 -0.86 -8.56
C TYR A 466 15.60 -1.17 -7.37
N ASP A 467 16.09 -1.00 -6.14
CA ASP A 467 15.33 -1.33 -4.94
C ASP A 467 14.44 -0.18 -4.51
N ASN A 468 14.80 1.06 -4.85
CA ASN A 468 14.07 2.26 -4.44
C ASN A 468 13.69 3.14 -5.64
N PRO A 469 12.89 2.64 -6.61
CA PRO A 469 12.32 3.49 -7.65
C PRO A 469 11.33 4.49 -7.04
N ILE A 470 11.14 5.62 -7.71
CA ILE A 470 10.14 6.63 -7.33
C ILE A 470 9.16 6.83 -8.48
N ILE A 471 7.86 6.77 -8.18
CA ILE A 471 6.77 7.03 -9.13
C ILE A 471 6.37 8.51 -9.03
N VAL A 472 6.72 9.27 -10.06
CA VAL A 472 6.38 10.69 -10.25
C VAL A 472 5.24 10.86 -11.28
N GLY A 473 4.96 12.05 -11.79
CA GLY A 473 3.96 12.22 -12.86
C GLY A 473 2.67 12.90 -12.42
N PHE A 474 2.71 13.65 -11.32
CA PHE A 474 1.62 14.45 -10.79
C PHE A 474 1.40 15.80 -11.51
N HIS A 475 2.19 16.13 -12.53
CA HIS A 475 2.01 17.30 -13.39
C HIS A 475 0.67 17.29 -14.13
N ASP A 476 0.10 16.10 -14.32
CA ASP A 476 -1.21 15.86 -14.94
C ASP A 476 -2.26 15.38 -13.93
N ALA A 477 -2.01 15.57 -12.63
CA ALA A 477 -2.90 15.10 -11.57
C ALA A 477 -4.21 15.90 -11.54
N ARG A 478 -5.26 15.35 -12.15
CA ARG A 478 -6.64 15.60 -11.69
C ARG A 478 -6.84 14.80 -10.41
N LEU A 479 -7.22 15.42 -9.31
CA LEU A 479 -7.58 14.67 -8.10
C LEU A 479 -9.04 14.25 -8.17
N GLU A 480 -9.30 12.95 -8.22
CA GLU A 480 -10.59 12.41 -7.80
C GLU A 480 -10.31 11.32 -6.77
N ILE A 481 -10.99 11.41 -5.64
CA ILE A 481 -10.96 10.37 -4.63
C ILE A 481 -12.04 9.38 -5.06
N GLU A 482 -11.65 8.15 -5.39
CA GLU A 482 -12.65 7.12 -5.73
C GLU A 482 -13.55 6.92 -4.50
N PHE A 483 -14.80 7.33 -4.65
CA PHE A 483 -15.82 7.04 -3.67
C PHE A 483 -16.18 5.57 -3.79
N THR A 484 -15.79 4.76 -2.80
CA THR A 484 -16.26 3.38 -2.72
C THR A 484 -17.79 3.41 -2.67
N PRO A 485 -18.51 2.90 -3.69
CA PRO A 485 -19.93 2.68 -3.56
C PRO A 485 -20.12 1.72 -2.39
N SER A 486 -21.12 2.00 -1.54
CA SER A 486 -21.69 0.94 -0.69
C SER A 486 -21.95 -0.28 -1.57
N THR A 487 -21.77 -1.49 -1.05
CA THR A 487 -22.13 -2.76 -1.71
C THR A 487 -23.62 -2.88 -2.08
N ASP A 488 -24.42 -1.84 -1.87
CA ASP A 488 -25.79 -1.74 -2.30
C ASP A 488 -25.88 -1.43 -3.81
N PRO A 489 -26.68 -2.19 -4.58
CA PRO A 489 -26.91 -1.91 -5.99
C PRO A 489 -27.84 -0.68 -6.12
N VAL A 490 -27.27 0.52 -5.94
CA VAL A 490 -27.98 1.78 -6.18
C VAL A 490 -27.54 2.35 -7.52
N PRO A 491 -28.47 2.74 -8.41
CA PRO A 491 -28.13 3.51 -9.60
C PRO A 491 -27.41 4.78 -9.18
N TRP A 492 -26.25 5.05 -9.81
CA TRP A 492 -25.37 6.21 -9.61
C TRP A 492 -26.06 7.43 -8.96
N THR A 493 -26.01 7.47 -7.63
CA THR A 493 -26.21 8.68 -6.84
C THR A 493 -24.97 8.82 -5.95
N GLN A 494 -24.46 10.05 -5.84
CA GLN A 494 -23.33 10.37 -4.96
C GLN A 494 -23.59 9.77 -3.58
N PRO A 495 -22.65 8.99 -3.00
CA PRO A 495 -22.79 8.52 -1.63
C PRO A 495 -22.94 9.72 -0.70
N THR A 496 -24.05 9.77 0.04
CA THR A 496 -24.26 10.77 1.10
C THR A 496 -23.16 10.63 2.14
N GLY A 497 -22.22 11.58 2.17
CA GLY A 497 -21.15 11.65 3.17
C GLY A 497 -19.80 12.11 2.64
N LEU A 498 -19.52 11.91 1.35
CA LEU A 498 -18.31 12.41 0.71
C LEU A 498 -18.67 13.58 -0.21
N LYS A 499 -18.36 14.80 0.25
CA LYS A 499 -18.39 15.95 -0.66
C LYS A 499 -17.11 15.89 -1.49
N PRO A 500 -17.17 15.95 -2.82
CA PRO A 500 -16.00 16.29 -3.62
C PRO A 500 -15.31 17.49 -2.97
N ILE A 501 -14.01 17.38 -2.69
CA ILE A 501 -13.23 18.51 -2.14
C ILE A 501 -13.34 19.72 -3.09
N LEU A 502 -13.63 19.47 -4.38
CA LEU A 502 -13.95 20.45 -5.39
C LEU A 502 -15.34 20.18 -5.99
N LYS A 503 -16.31 21.06 -5.73
CA LYS A 503 -17.70 20.96 -6.22
C LYS A 503 -17.86 21.40 -7.68
N HIS A 504 -17.17 20.85 -8.68
CA HIS A 504 -17.52 21.23 -10.08
C HIS A 504 -17.42 20.08 -11.09
N PRO A 505 -18.39 19.98 -12.03
CA PRO A 505 -18.38 18.98 -13.09
C PRO A 505 -17.38 19.37 -14.19
N ASN A 506 -16.54 18.41 -14.56
CA ASN A 506 -16.00 18.16 -15.89
C ASN A 506 -15.67 19.39 -16.76
N ARG A 507 -14.43 19.86 -16.68
CA ARG A 507 -13.76 20.48 -17.83
C ARG A 507 -12.41 19.84 -18.08
N ALA A 508 -12.20 19.45 -19.32
CA ALA A 508 -11.01 18.72 -19.73
C ALA A 508 -9.78 19.62 -19.69
N LYS A 509 -8.88 19.40 -18.73
CA LYS A 509 -7.46 19.72 -18.94
C LYS A 509 -6.95 18.89 -20.13
N PRO A 510 -6.08 19.45 -20.99
CA PRO A 510 -5.36 18.70 -22.02
C PRO A 510 -4.34 17.79 -21.33
N VAL A 511 -4.88 16.68 -20.85
CA VAL A 511 -4.20 15.53 -20.31
C VAL A 511 -3.49 14.81 -21.46
N VAL A 512 -2.30 14.26 -21.26
CA VAL A 512 -1.63 13.47 -22.32
C VAL A 512 -2.41 12.16 -22.49
N ILE A 513 -3.23 12.07 -23.55
CA ILE A 513 -4.03 10.89 -23.89
C ILE A 513 -3.17 9.97 -24.76
N ASP A 514 -2.40 9.09 -24.13
CA ASP A 514 -1.54 8.11 -24.79
C ASP A 514 -2.04 6.66 -24.63
N CYS A 515 -1.27 5.70 -25.12
CA CYS A 515 -1.60 4.27 -25.09
C CYS A 515 -1.45 3.58 -23.73
N TYR A 516 -0.91 4.27 -22.70
CA TYR A 516 -0.76 3.73 -21.35
C TYR A 516 -1.99 3.99 -20.48
N ARG A 517 -2.90 4.84 -20.96
CA ARG A 517 -4.23 4.99 -20.36
C ARG A 517 -5.18 3.91 -20.85
N HIS A 518 -6.02 3.46 -19.93
CA HIS A 518 -7.09 2.53 -20.25
C HIS A 518 -7.97 3.05 -21.41
N PRO A 519 -8.38 2.21 -22.38
CA PRO A 519 -9.20 2.62 -23.52
C PRO A 519 -10.42 3.46 -23.14
N ASP A 520 -11.18 3.07 -22.12
CA ASP A 520 -12.34 3.84 -21.65
C ASP A 520 -11.99 5.28 -21.25
N GLN A 521 -10.83 5.50 -20.60
CA GLN A 521 -10.36 6.83 -20.21
C GLN A 521 -9.84 7.63 -21.41
N ARG A 522 -9.24 6.97 -22.41
CA ARG A 522 -8.86 7.62 -23.67
C ARG A 522 -10.08 8.09 -24.45
N LEU A 523 -11.15 7.29 -24.45
CA LEU A 523 -12.39 7.56 -25.17
C LEU A 523 -13.31 8.56 -24.45
N ALA A 524 -13.26 8.61 -23.12
CA ALA A 524 -14.01 9.54 -22.28
C ALA A 524 -13.12 10.12 -21.17
N PRO A 525 -12.22 11.08 -21.46
CA PRO A 525 -11.32 11.70 -20.48
C PRO A 525 -12.04 12.51 -19.39
N GLU A 526 -13.33 12.76 -19.55
CA GLU A 526 -14.22 13.39 -18.58
C GLU A 526 -14.93 12.38 -17.66
N ALA A 527 -14.81 11.08 -17.91
CA ALA A 527 -15.38 10.07 -17.03
C ALA A 527 -14.55 9.95 -15.75
N PRO A 528 -15.18 9.67 -14.59
CA PRO A 528 -14.45 9.46 -13.34
C PRO A 528 -13.37 8.40 -13.49
N PHE A 529 -12.17 8.72 -12.99
CA PHE A 529 -11.09 7.76 -12.93
C PHE A 529 -11.38 6.68 -11.87
N ARG A 530 -10.93 5.46 -12.14
CA ARG A 530 -11.11 4.28 -11.29
C ARG A 530 -9.76 3.60 -11.11
N ARG A 531 -9.56 2.93 -9.98
CA ARG A 531 -8.36 2.13 -9.66
C ARG A 531 -7.92 1.18 -10.78
N GLN A 532 -8.87 0.54 -11.46
CA GLN A 532 -8.60 -0.31 -12.62
C GLN A 532 -7.83 0.36 -13.77
N HIS A 533 -7.95 1.67 -13.94
CA HIS A 533 -7.24 2.38 -15.00
C HIS A 533 -5.75 2.50 -14.65
N ASP A 534 -5.38 2.60 -13.36
CA ASP A 534 -4.00 2.50 -12.90
C ASP A 534 -3.45 1.08 -13.14
N LEU A 535 -4.27 0.04 -12.91
CA LEU A 535 -3.85 -1.34 -13.20
C LEU A 535 -3.54 -1.58 -14.67
N TYR A 536 -4.30 -0.98 -15.59
CA TYR A 536 -3.98 -1.02 -17.01
C TYR A 536 -2.61 -0.37 -17.29
N GLY A 537 -2.35 0.81 -16.72
CA GLY A 537 -1.05 1.49 -16.83
C GLY A 537 0.11 0.65 -16.29
N VAL A 538 -0.08 -0.01 -15.13
CA VAL A 538 0.88 -0.99 -14.61
C VAL A 538 1.07 -2.16 -15.58
N GLY A 539 -0.01 -2.71 -16.15
CA GLY A 539 0.04 -3.77 -17.15
C GLY A 539 0.89 -3.40 -18.37
N CYS A 540 0.75 -2.17 -18.86
CA CYS A 540 1.60 -1.64 -19.93
C CYS A 540 3.08 -1.57 -19.52
N VAL A 541 3.38 -1.08 -18.32
CA VAL A 541 4.75 -1.04 -17.78
C VAL A 541 5.34 -2.45 -17.63
N LEU A 542 4.57 -3.41 -17.11
CA LEU A 542 4.99 -4.80 -16.98
C LEU A 542 5.27 -5.43 -18.35
N LEU A 543 4.45 -5.13 -19.36
CA LEU A 543 4.68 -5.60 -20.72
C LEU A 543 6.01 -5.09 -21.28
N GLU A 544 6.28 -3.79 -21.15
CA GLU A 544 7.56 -3.22 -21.61
C GLU A 544 8.75 -3.79 -20.84
N LEU A 545 8.62 -3.96 -19.52
CA LEU A 545 9.67 -4.53 -18.68
C LEU A 545 9.95 -5.99 -19.07
N GLY A 546 8.90 -6.76 -19.39
CA GLY A 546 9.01 -8.17 -19.74
C GLY A 546 9.53 -8.44 -21.16
N LEU A 547 9.14 -7.61 -22.13
CA LEU A 547 9.65 -7.70 -23.51
C LEU A 547 10.96 -6.92 -23.71
N TRP A 548 11.30 -6.05 -22.77
CA TRP A 548 12.41 -5.10 -22.89
C TRP A 548 12.33 -4.23 -24.16
N ASP A 549 11.12 -3.83 -24.52
CA ASP A 549 10.85 -2.94 -25.65
C ASP A 549 9.68 -2.02 -25.33
N THR A 550 9.71 -0.81 -25.89
CA THR A 550 8.66 0.20 -25.63
C THR A 550 7.41 -0.08 -26.45
N LEU A 551 6.21 0.28 -25.95
CA LEU A 551 4.96 0.13 -26.70
C LEU A 551 5.02 0.80 -28.08
N ASP A 552 5.76 1.91 -28.19
CA ASP A 552 5.96 2.64 -29.44
C ASP A 552 6.71 1.83 -30.51
N ASN A 553 7.51 0.85 -30.11
CA ASN A 553 8.23 -0.05 -31.02
C ASN A 553 7.48 -1.37 -31.26
N LEU A 554 6.57 -1.75 -30.36
CA LEU A 554 5.82 -3.00 -30.49
C LEU A 554 5.02 -3.03 -31.80
N SER A 555 4.93 -4.22 -32.38
CA SER A 555 4.21 -4.49 -33.64
C SER A 555 4.63 -3.56 -34.80
N GLY A 556 5.92 -3.23 -34.89
CA GLY A 556 6.44 -2.46 -36.03
C GLY A 556 6.04 -0.98 -36.01
N ARG A 557 5.87 -0.40 -34.81
CA ARG A 557 5.52 1.02 -34.60
C ARG A 557 4.10 1.41 -34.99
N GLU A 558 3.19 0.44 -35.04
CA GLU A 558 1.77 0.66 -35.30
C GLU A 558 1.11 1.65 -34.31
N ILE A 559 1.42 1.52 -33.02
CA ILE A 559 0.91 2.42 -31.97
C ILE A 559 1.46 3.84 -32.18
N ALA A 560 2.78 3.96 -32.38
CA ALA A 560 3.42 5.25 -32.63
C ALA A 560 2.88 5.93 -33.90
N ALA A 561 2.56 5.16 -34.95
CA ALA A 561 1.99 5.67 -36.19
C ALA A 561 0.55 6.22 -36.02
N ARG A 562 -0.18 5.78 -34.98
CA ARG A 562 -1.51 6.27 -34.62
C ARG A 562 -1.52 7.28 -33.47
N ALA A 563 -0.35 7.60 -32.91
CA ALA A 563 -0.26 8.57 -31.83
C ALA A 563 -0.77 9.94 -32.32
N PRO A 564 -1.65 10.61 -31.56
CA PRO A 564 -2.17 11.91 -31.96
C PRO A 564 -1.04 12.94 -32.04
N GLU A 565 -1.09 13.84 -33.03
CA GLU A 565 -0.16 14.97 -33.12
C GLU A 565 -0.29 15.85 -31.86
N VAL A 566 0.85 16.25 -31.29
CA VAL A 566 0.91 17.08 -30.08
C VAL A 566 0.16 18.40 -30.33
N GLY A 567 -0.97 18.59 -29.63
CA GLY A 567 -1.80 19.80 -29.73
C GLY A 567 -2.93 19.74 -30.76
N GLY A 568 -3.14 18.60 -31.43
CA GLY A 568 -4.31 18.40 -32.29
C GLY A 568 -5.60 18.32 -31.49
N ALA A 569 -6.53 19.25 -31.71
CA ALA A 569 -7.92 19.16 -31.22
C ALA A 569 -8.75 18.09 -31.99
N GLY A 570 -8.09 17.01 -32.41
CA GLY A 570 -8.67 15.94 -33.18
C GLY A 570 -9.61 15.10 -32.33
N ARG A 571 -10.71 14.65 -32.94
CA ARG A 571 -11.63 13.68 -32.34
C ARG A 571 -10.84 12.40 -32.08
N VAL A 572 -10.87 11.87 -30.86
CA VAL A 572 -10.21 10.59 -30.52
C VAL A 572 -10.75 9.51 -31.46
N ASP A 573 -9.86 8.89 -32.24
CA ASP A 573 -10.22 7.79 -33.13
C ASP A 573 -10.57 6.55 -32.31
N LYS A 574 -11.87 6.22 -32.26
CA LYS A 574 -12.38 5.08 -31.50
C LYS A 574 -11.76 3.76 -31.97
N GLU A 575 -11.59 3.60 -33.29
CA GLU A 575 -11.06 2.37 -33.87
C GLU A 575 -9.57 2.23 -33.54
N GLY A 576 -8.80 3.31 -33.71
CA GLY A 576 -7.39 3.37 -33.34
C GLY A 576 -7.12 3.05 -31.87
N VAL A 577 -7.94 3.58 -30.94
CA VAL A 577 -7.77 3.31 -29.50
C VAL A 577 -7.94 1.82 -29.16
N TRP A 578 -8.97 1.17 -29.69
CA TRP A 578 -9.19 -0.26 -29.46
C TRP A 578 -8.16 -1.13 -30.20
N LEU A 579 -7.70 -0.69 -31.38
CA LEU A 579 -6.63 -1.36 -32.11
C LEU A 579 -5.32 -1.33 -31.32
N ASP A 580 -4.96 -0.20 -30.70
CA ASP A 580 -3.79 -0.12 -29.82
C ASP A 580 -3.92 -1.10 -28.64
N ALA A 581 -5.09 -1.17 -28.01
CA ALA A 581 -5.34 -2.09 -26.91
C ALA A 581 -5.20 -3.56 -27.34
N GLU A 582 -5.66 -3.90 -28.54
CA GLU A 582 -5.50 -5.24 -29.10
C GLU A 582 -4.03 -5.55 -29.45
N VAL A 583 -3.30 -4.58 -29.98
CA VAL A 583 -1.85 -4.69 -30.23
C VAL A 583 -1.10 -4.99 -28.92
N VAL A 584 -1.41 -4.25 -27.85
CA VAL A 584 -0.84 -4.44 -26.52
C VAL A 584 -1.16 -5.84 -25.97
N LYS A 585 -2.43 -6.27 -26.06
CA LYS A 585 -2.86 -7.62 -25.63
C LYS A 585 -2.19 -8.73 -26.43
N LYS A 586 -2.03 -8.56 -27.74
CA LYS A 586 -1.35 -9.53 -28.61
C LYS A 586 0.13 -9.63 -28.27
N ALA A 587 0.80 -8.51 -28.02
CA ALA A 587 2.21 -8.48 -27.63
C ALA A 587 2.45 -9.21 -26.30
N ALA A 588 1.51 -9.15 -25.36
CA ALA A 588 1.60 -9.86 -24.08
C ALA A 588 1.68 -11.40 -24.20
N ARG A 589 1.37 -12.00 -25.36
CA ARG A 589 1.62 -13.43 -25.63
C ARG A 589 3.11 -13.76 -25.76
N GLY A 590 3.96 -12.78 -26.07
CA GLY A 590 5.41 -12.98 -26.10
C GLY A 590 6.01 -13.21 -24.70
N LEU A 591 5.32 -12.77 -23.64
CA LEU A 591 5.79 -12.87 -22.27
C LEU A 591 5.87 -14.32 -21.76
N ASP A 592 5.07 -15.23 -22.29
CA ASP A 592 5.11 -16.64 -21.86
C ASP A 592 6.49 -17.25 -22.12
N VAL A 593 7.16 -16.83 -23.20
CA VAL A 593 8.50 -17.28 -23.59
C VAL A 593 9.59 -16.47 -22.88
N THR A 594 9.42 -15.16 -22.71
CA THR A 594 10.48 -14.29 -22.18
C THR A 594 10.52 -14.20 -20.66
N MET A 595 9.36 -14.28 -19.99
CA MET A 595 9.20 -14.04 -18.55
C MET A 595 8.52 -15.19 -17.81
N GLY A 596 8.03 -16.20 -18.53
CA GLY A 596 7.29 -17.34 -17.98
C GLY A 596 5.78 -17.06 -17.80
N SER A 597 5.03 -18.15 -17.63
CA SER A 597 3.56 -18.13 -17.66
C SER A 597 2.92 -17.30 -16.54
N VAL A 598 3.49 -17.31 -15.34
CA VAL A 598 2.94 -16.57 -14.19
C VAL A 598 3.04 -15.05 -14.42
N TYR A 599 4.21 -14.57 -14.86
CA TYR A 599 4.40 -13.15 -15.18
C TYR A 599 3.45 -12.73 -16.31
N ALA A 600 3.44 -13.52 -17.38
CA ALA A 600 2.62 -13.27 -18.55
C ALA A 600 1.13 -13.21 -18.20
N GLU A 601 0.66 -14.10 -17.32
CA GLU A 601 -0.72 -14.11 -16.88
C GLU A 601 -1.08 -12.90 -16.01
N VAL A 602 -0.23 -12.53 -15.07
CA VAL A 602 -0.42 -11.30 -14.27
C VAL A 602 -0.51 -10.08 -15.19
N THR A 603 0.41 -9.94 -16.15
CA THR A 603 0.39 -8.82 -17.11
C THR A 603 -0.87 -8.82 -17.96
N ARG A 604 -1.28 -9.97 -18.51
CA ARG A 604 -2.52 -10.08 -19.31
C ARG A 604 -3.76 -9.71 -18.51
N ARG A 605 -3.82 -10.13 -17.24
CA ARG A 605 -4.92 -9.78 -16.34
C ARG A 605 -4.98 -8.28 -16.09
N CYS A 606 -3.85 -7.60 -15.89
CA CYS A 606 -3.78 -6.13 -15.80
C CYS A 606 -4.22 -5.42 -17.11
N LEU A 607 -3.84 -5.95 -18.27
CA LEU A 607 -4.19 -5.36 -19.59
C LEU A 607 -5.63 -5.64 -20.03
N SER A 608 -6.29 -6.60 -19.39
CA SER A 608 -7.66 -7.03 -19.72
C SER A 608 -8.68 -6.57 -18.70
N VAL A 609 -8.31 -5.65 -17.81
CA VAL A 609 -9.21 -5.08 -16.80
C VAL A 609 -10.28 -4.24 -17.48
N ASN A 610 -11.35 -4.89 -17.91
CA ASN A 610 -12.62 -4.23 -18.18
C ASN A 610 -13.27 -3.83 -16.84
N PRO A 611 -14.22 -2.87 -16.80
CA PRO A 611 -14.97 -2.53 -15.60
C PRO A 611 -15.34 -3.76 -14.74
N ILE A 612 -14.55 -4.03 -13.70
CA ILE A 612 -14.74 -5.22 -12.87
C ILE A 612 -15.97 -4.98 -12.01
N LYS A 613 -16.95 -5.88 -12.08
CA LYS A 613 -18.01 -5.96 -11.08
C LYS A 613 -17.41 -6.66 -9.85
N GLY A 614 -16.95 -5.93 -8.84
CA GLY A 614 -16.38 -6.54 -7.63
C GLY A 614 -15.35 -5.66 -6.91
N ASP A 615 -14.65 -6.26 -5.95
CA ASP A 615 -13.57 -5.60 -5.19
C ASP A 615 -12.26 -5.63 -6.01
N VAL A 616 -11.82 -4.45 -6.46
CA VAL A 616 -10.57 -4.30 -7.20
C VAL A 616 -9.35 -4.62 -6.32
N LEU A 617 -9.43 -4.44 -4.99
CA LEU A 617 -8.33 -4.76 -4.08
C LEU A 617 -8.11 -6.28 -4.00
N ASP A 618 -9.18 -7.07 -4.00
CA ASP A 618 -9.08 -8.53 -4.02
C ASP A 618 -8.34 -9.01 -5.28
N PHE A 619 -8.69 -8.43 -6.42
CA PHE A 619 -8.00 -8.71 -7.69
C PHE A 619 -6.52 -8.33 -7.63
N GLU A 620 -6.19 -7.16 -7.09
CA GLU A 620 -4.80 -6.71 -6.93
C GLU A 620 -3.98 -7.59 -5.98
N ARG A 621 -4.55 -8.02 -4.86
CA ARG A 621 -3.89 -8.96 -3.94
C ARG A 621 -3.55 -10.26 -4.64
N GLN A 622 -4.48 -10.80 -5.45
CA GLN A 622 -4.21 -12.01 -6.24
C GLN A 622 -3.05 -11.81 -7.22
N LEU A 623 -3.02 -10.67 -7.93
CA LEU A 623 -1.92 -10.35 -8.86
C LEU A 623 -0.58 -10.21 -8.15
N ALA A 624 -0.54 -9.49 -7.03
CA ALA A 624 0.66 -9.29 -6.23
C ALA A 624 1.15 -10.58 -5.56
N SER A 625 0.23 -11.48 -5.20
CA SER A 625 0.55 -12.81 -4.67
C SER A 625 1.15 -13.71 -5.75
N ALA A 626 0.50 -13.81 -6.92
CA ALA A 626 1.02 -14.57 -8.06
C ALA A 626 2.41 -14.08 -8.49
N MET A 627 2.62 -12.75 -8.53
CA MET A 627 3.95 -12.19 -8.85
C MET A 627 5.02 -12.53 -7.80
N ALA A 628 4.62 -12.74 -6.53
CA ALA A 628 5.55 -13.10 -5.47
C ALA A 628 6.03 -14.56 -5.57
N GLU A 629 5.24 -15.46 -6.17
CA GLU A 629 5.64 -16.85 -6.43
C GLU A 629 6.80 -16.97 -7.43
N ILE A 630 7.00 -15.97 -8.30
CA ILE A 630 8.09 -15.95 -9.29
C ILE A 630 9.46 -15.73 -8.61
N TRP A 631 9.45 -15.11 -7.43
CA TRP A 631 10.65 -14.66 -6.71
C TRP A 631 10.88 -15.41 -5.38
N ALA A 632 9.97 -16.30 -4.99
CA ALA A 632 10.10 -17.17 -3.82
C ALA A 632 10.96 -18.39 -4.16
#